data_AF-A0A3S4P859-F1
#
_entry.id   AF-A0A3S4P859-F1
#
_cell.length_a   1.000
_cell.length_b   1.000
_cell.length_c   1.000
_cell.angle_alpha   90.00
_cell.angle_beta   90.00
_cell.angle_gamma   90.00
#
_symmetry.space_group_name_H-M   'P 1'
#
loop_
_entity.id
_entity.type
_entity.pdbx_description
1 polymer ?
#
loop_
_entity_poly.entity_id
_entity_poly.type
_entity_poly.pdbx_seq_one_letter_code
_entity_poly.pdbx_strand_id
1 'polypeptide(L)'
;MSAENQPTEPENQNNQNDSIKPKKAFVLTDEMSRRIAESEKEHRRYKRREKRFEFSWISWFCDELPNEEVYRPALAERRNTRQEMAYHRFRQMTSWSFWSRMKSGAGIKLATVGGLVAAFLQAAPPLKGAESAVGPLSWLLIGGGFYLLAVIWFEWKCPVLLKRTLAGKDEYLGVEARRWLLALVEDELRRWWSVKPYELDTGIIKPESSKHQLALEITRRGDIPAYGGFGEFASARIEYALYEYAQLTSTTIWREDSKPNEFQELMPGHRICPLNTPLRNIHLSVMNGSEVKMAKVGKEGDLVVRWFDGSLDFHSELPTHRNLMVSAYAEGLIYLFRTDASALTFTRIIAQWQNTMRPLSRFVLISLFLASGGCFVWFVFLQLKILLPGLL
;
A
#
# COMPACT_ATOMS: atom_id res chain seq x y z
N MET A 1 6.44 -52.04 -43.53
CA MET A 1 7.07 -53.37 -43.59
C MET A 1 7.23 -53.87 -42.17
N SER A 2 6.48 -54.91 -41.84
CA SER A 2 6.48 -55.61 -40.55
C SER A 2 7.79 -56.40 -40.37
N ALA A 3 8.19 -56.59 -39.12
CA ALA A 3 9.03 -57.72 -38.74
C ALA A 3 8.42 -58.37 -37.48
N GLU A 4 7.98 -59.60 -37.71
CA GLU A 4 7.60 -60.67 -36.80
C GLU A 4 8.72 -60.99 -35.79
N ASN A 5 8.37 -61.32 -34.55
CA ASN A 5 8.56 -62.67 -33.97
C ASN A 5 8.29 -62.70 -32.46
N GLN A 6 7.57 -63.76 -32.06
CA GLN A 6 7.25 -64.17 -30.68
C GLN A 6 8.52 -64.60 -29.90
N PRO A 7 8.43 -64.93 -28.59
CA PRO A 7 8.09 -66.33 -28.27
C PRO A 7 7.33 -66.59 -26.94
N THR A 8 6.67 -67.76 -26.93
CA THR A 8 6.43 -68.69 -25.79
C THR A 8 5.42 -68.36 -24.69
N GLU A 9 4.34 -69.14 -24.68
CA GLU A 9 3.69 -69.71 -23.48
C GLU A 9 4.28 -71.13 -23.22
N PRO A 10 3.99 -71.84 -22.10
CA PRO A 10 3.23 -71.48 -20.89
C PRO A 10 3.96 -71.86 -19.58
N GLU A 11 3.46 -71.47 -18.40
CA GLU A 11 3.16 -72.42 -17.31
C GLU A 11 2.42 -71.77 -16.13
N ASN A 12 1.42 -72.50 -15.66
CA ASN A 12 0.51 -72.22 -14.57
C ASN A 12 1.22 -71.97 -13.23
N GLN A 13 0.69 -71.05 -12.41
CA GLN A 13 0.01 -71.42 -11.15
C GLN A 13 -0.67 -70.23 -10.48
N ASN A 14 -1.97 -70.43 -10.24
CA ASN A 14 -2.89 -69.72 -9.35
C ASN A 14 -2.27 -68.75 -8.33
N ASN A 15 -2.77 -67.51 -8.34
CA ASN A 15 -3.40 -66.95 -7.15
C ASN A 15 -4.47 -65.92 -7.53
N GLN A 16 -5.63 -66.09 -6.90
CA GLN A 16 -6.87 -65.33 -7.10
C GLN A 16 -6.76 -63.88 -6.63
N ASN A 17 -7.65 -63.06 -7.21
CA ASN A 17 -8.26 -61.85 -6.64
C ASN A 17 -7.40 -60.59 -6.50
N ASP A 18 -7.36 -59.78 -7.56
CA ASP A 18 -8.30 -58.65 -7.68
C ASP A 18 -8.12 -58.04 -9.07
N SER A 19 -9.21 -57.99 -9.83
CA SER A 19 -9.23 -57.33 -11.13
C SER A 19 -8.94 -55.84 -10.96
N ILE A 20 -7.68 -55.44 -11.10
CA ILE A 20 -7.28 -54.04 -11.30
C ILE A 20 -7.92 -53.62 -12.63
N LYS A 21 -9.11 -53.01 -12.56
CA LYS A 21 -9.69 -52.34 -13.72
C LYS A 21 -8.63 -51.38 -14.26
N PRO A 22 -8.22 -51.48 -15.53
CA PRO A 22 -7.29 -50.51 -16.08
C PRO A 22 -7.93 -49.13 -15.91
N LYS A 23 -7.23 -48.22 -15.21
CA LYS A 23 -7.61 -46.80 -15.18
C LYS A 23 -7.80 -46.41 -16.64
N LYS A 24 -9.05 -46.13 -17.05
CA LYS A 24 -9.35 -45.66 -18.41
C LYS A 24 -8.36 -44.54 -18.71
N ALA A 25 -7.41 -44.78 -19.61
CA ALA A 25 -6.52 -43.74 -20.07
C ALA A 25 -7.43 -42.63 -20.61
N PHE A 26 -7.29 -41.42 -20.07
CA PHE A 26 -8.03 -40.27 -20.55
C PHE A 26 -7.58 -40.01 -21.99
N VAL A 27 -8.34 -40.52 -22.97
CA VAL A 27 -8.07 -40.29 -24.38
C VAL A 27 -8.64 -38.92 -24.72
N LEU A 28 -7.73 -37.97 -24.89
CA LEU A 28 -8.06 -36.59 -25.21
C LEU A 28 -8.59 -36.55 -26.64
N THR A 29 -9.91 -36.36 -26.80
CA THR A 29 -10.55 -36.23 -28.11
C THR A 29 -10.11 -34.96 -28.81
N ASP A 30 -10.13 -34.94 -30.15
CA ASP A 30 -9.78 -33.75 -30.96
C ASP A 30 -10.63 -32.51 -30.62
N GLU A 31 -11.85 -32.71 -30.13
CA GLU A 31 -12.68 -31.60 -29.66
C GLU A 31 -12.19 -31.04 -28.31
N MET A 32 -11.73 -31.91 -27.40
CA MET A 32 -11.12 -31.48 -26.13
C MET A 32 -9.79 -30.77 -26.36
N SER A 33 -8.96 -31.23 -27.31
CA SER A 33 -7.69 -30.57 -27.64
C SER A 33 -7.92 -29.18 -28.24
N ARG A 34 -8.93 -29.02 -29.11
CA ARG A 34 -9.34 -27.70 -29.63
C ARG A 34 -9.83 -26.77 -28.53
N ARG A 35 -10.69 -27.24 -27.62
CA ARG A 35 -11.19 -26.43 -26.49
C ARG A 35 -10.08 -26.02 -25.53
N ILE A 36 -9.09 -26.89 -25.29
CA ILE A 36 -7.89 -26.54 -24.50
C ILE A 36 -7.05 -25.49 -25.23
N ALA A 37 -6.84 -25.62 -26.54
CA ALA A 37 -6.10 -24.63 -27.32
C ALA A 37 -6.82 -23.26 -27.37
N GLU A 38 -8.15 -23.26 -27.42
CA GLU A 38 -8.97 -22.04 -27.34
C GLU A 38 -8.92 -21.40 -25.95
N SER A 39 -9.08 -22.19 -24.88
CA SER A 39 -8.98 -21.69 -23.50
C SER A 39 -7.58 -21.18 -23.18
N GLU A 40 -6.52 -21.82 -23.69
CA GLU A 40 -5.17 -21.30 -23.59
C GLU A 40 -4.99 -19.97 -24.34
N LYS A 41 -5.55 -19.84 -25.56
CA LYS A 41 -5.49 -18.59 -26.32
C LYS A 41 -6.22 -17.47 -25.60
N GLU A 42 -7.40 -17.74 -25.04
CA GLU A 42 -8.16 -16.80 -24.23
C GLU A 42 -7.42 -16.42 -22.95
N HIS A 43 -6.86 -17.39 -22.23
CA HIS A 43 -6.05 -17.15 -21.04
C HIS A 43 -4.81 -16.30 -21.35
N ARG A 44 -4.12 -16.56 -22.48
CA ARG A 44 -3.00 -15.72 -22.95
C ARG A 44 -3.46 -14.31 -23.30
N ARG A 45 -4.62 -14.14 -23.93
CA ARG A 45 -5.21 -12.82 -24.23
C ARG A 45 -5.56 -12.06 -22.95
N TYR A 46 -6.16 -12.75 -21.99
CA TYR A 46 -6.50 -12.22 -20.68
C TYR A 46 -5.24 -11.74 -19.94
N LYS A 47 -4.23 -12.61 -19.79
CA LYS A 47 -2.92 -12.26 -19.20
C LYS A 47 -2.25 -11.07 -19.88
N ARG A 48 -2.36 -10.95 -21.21
CA ARG A 48 -1.85 -9.77 -21.93
C ARG A 48 -2.60 -8.49 -21.59
N ARG A 49 -3.93 -8.55 -21.42
CA ARG A 49 -4.74 -7.40 -21.02
C ARG A 49 -4.45 -6.99 -19.58
N GLU A 50 -4.36 -7.96 -18.68
CA GLU A 50 -3.98 -7.78 -17.29
C GLU A 50 -2.61 -7.10 -17.18
N LYS A 51 -1.57 -7.65 -17.85
CA LYS A 51 -0.25 -7.02 -17.92
C LYS A 51 -0.31 -5.59 -18.49
N ARG A 52 -1.03 -5.36 -19.60
CA ARG A 52 -1.19 -4.01 -20.15
C ARG A 52 -1.82 -3.06 -19.15
N PHE A 53 -2.78 -3.53 -18.36
CA PHE A 53 -3.40 -2.74 -17.31
C PHE A 53 -2.43 -2.46 -16.17
N GLU A 54 -1.69 -3.46 -15.68
CA GLU A 54 -0.65 -3.33 -14.65
C GLU A 54 0.48 -2.34 -15.02
N PHE A 55 0.78 -2.19 -16.31
CA PHE A 55 1.77 -1.24 -16.83
C PHE A 55 1.17 0.09 -17.31
N SER A 56 -0.13 0.30 -17.13
CA SER A 56 -0.79 1.56 -17.50
C SER A 56 -0.63 2.63 -16.41
N TRP A 57 -0.61 3.91 -16.80
CA TRP A 57 -0.54 5.00 -15.84
C TRP A 57 -1.80 5.10 -14.96
N ILE A 58 -2.94 4.60 -15.46
CA ILE A 58 -4.20 4.58 -14.73
C ILE A 58 -4.10 3.62 -13.54
N SER A 59 -3.58 2.40 -13.77
CA SER A 59 -3.35 1.46 -12.67
C SER A 59 -2.32 2.02 -11.69
N TRP A 60 -1.24 2.64 -12.17
CA TRP A 60 -0.23 3.26 -11.31
C TRP A 60 -0.77 4.41 -10.48
N PHE A 61 -1.78 5.12 -10.98
CA PHE A 61 -2.42 6.21 -10.27
C PHE A 61 -3.36 5.71 -9.17
N CYS A 62 -4.14 4.67 -9.47
CA CYS A 62 -5.10 4.05 -8.55
C CYS A 62 -4.46 3.06 -7.57
N ASP A 63 -3.22 2.66 -7.82
CA ASP A 63 -2.40 1.89 -6.91
C ASP A 63 -2.20 2.73 -5.63
N GLU A 64 -2.92 2.40 -4.56
CA GLU A 64 -2.84 3.09 -3.27
C GLU A 64 -1.61 2.66 -2.49
N LEU A 65 -1.21 1.40 -2.65
CA LEU A 65 -0.20 0.68 -1.89
C LEU A 65 0.83 0.13 -2.87
N PRO A 66 1.94 0.86 -3.12
CA PRO A 66 2.95 0.39 -4.06
C PRO A 66 3.40 -1.00 -3.66
N ASN A 67 3.55 -1.87 -4.65
CA ASN A 67 4.45 -3.02 -4.53
C ASN A 67 5.85 -2.48 -4.24
N GLU A 68 6.14 -2.22 -2.97
CA GLU A 68 7.49 -2.11 -2.48
C GLU A 68 8.15 -3.47 -2.60
N GLU A 69 9.48 -3.48 -2.63
CA GLU A 69 10.35 -4.56 -3.13
C GLU A 69 10.05 -5.98 -2.61
N VAL A 70 9.29 -6.08 -1.52
CA VAL A 70 8.73 -7.29 -0.90
C VAL A 70 7.74 -8.03 -1.84
N TYR A 71 6.97 -7.29 -2.66
CA TYR A 71 6.03 -7.81 -3.65
C TYR A 71 6.62 -7.90 -5.05
N ARG A 72 7.92 -8.18 -5.17
CA ARG A 72 8.49 -8.44 -6.49
C ARG A 72 7.89 -9.76 -6.99
N PRO A 73 7.05 -9.76 -8.04
CA PRO A 73 6.64 -11.00 -8.65
C PRO A 73 7.87 -11.75 -9.18
N ALA A 74 7.70 -13.01 -9.58
CA ALA A 74 8.77 -13.82 -10.15
C ALA A 74 9.55 -13.01 -11.22
N LEU A 75 10.86 -13.25 -11.39
CA LEU A 75 11.72 -12.44 -12.28
C LEU A 75 11.11 -12.21 -13.69
N ALA A 76 10.34 -13.17 -14.20
CA ALA A 76 9.63 -13.12 -15.48
C ALA A 76 8.44 -12.12 -15.55
N GLU A 77 8.00 -11.62 -14.41
CA GLU A 77 6.84 -10.73 -14.24
C GLU A 77 7.24 -9.34 -13.70
N ARG A 78 8.53 -9.12 -13.44
CA ARG A 78 9.03 -7.83 -12.93
C ARG A 78 9.00 -6.76 -14.01
N ARG A 79 8.72 -5.52 -13.57
CA ARG A 79 8.94 -4.30 -14.35
C ARG A 79 10.41 -4.22 -14.74
N ASN A 80 10.70 -3.79 -15.96
CA ASN A 80 12.07 -3.40 -16.31
C ASN A 80 12.50 -2.20 -15.44
N THR A 81 13.79 -2.05 -15.15
CA THR A 81 14.34 -0.94 -14.34
C THR A 81 13.87 0.43 -14.83
N ARG A 82 13.80 0.64 -16.15
CA ARG A 82 13.25 1.87 -16.75
C ARG A 82 11.77 2.10 -16.43
N GLN A 83 10.96 1.04 -16.42
CA GLN A 83 9.53 1.11 -16.11
C GLN A 83 9.31 1.37 -14.61
N GLU A 84 10.14 0.78 -13.75
CA GLU A 84 10.14 1.02 -12.31
C GLU A 84 10.49 2.49 -12.01
N MET A 85 11.54 3.02 -12.64
CA MET A 85 11.87 4.45 -12.54
C MET A 85 10.73 5.35 -13.03
N ALA A 86 10.11 5.03 -14.18
CA ALA A 86 8.98 5.79 -14.71
C ALA A 86 7.78 5.78 -13.75
N TYR A 87 7.49 4.63 -13.16
CA TYR A 87 6.46 4.45 -12.15
C TYR A 87 6.72 5.30 -10.90
N HIS A 88 7.93 5.24 -10.32
CA HIS A 88 8.28 6.04 -9.15
C HIS A 88 8.23 7.54 -9.45
N ARG A 89 8.72 7.97 -10.61
CA ARG A 89 8.64 9.38 -11.04
C ARG A 89 7.19 9.84 -11.18
N PHE A 90 6.33 9.01 -11.79
CA PHE A 90 4.91 9.29 -11.91
C PHE A 90 4.23 9.41 -10.54
N ARG A 91 4.54 8.50 -9.60
CA ARG A 91 4.00 8.58 -8.23
C ARG A 91 4.49 9.80 -7.48
N GLN A 92 5.76 10.16 -7.60
CA GLN A 92 6.28 11.40 -7.02
C GLN A 92 5.52 12.62 -7.53
N MET A 93 5.30 12.74 -8.85
CA MET A 93 4.54 13.85 -9.45
C MET A 93 3.06 13.87 -9.05
N THR A 94 2.46 12.70 -8.78
CA THR A 94 1.04 12.59 -8.41
C THR A 94 0.81 12.51 -6.90
N SER A 95 1.87 12.63 -6.08
CA SER A 95 1.80 12.52 -4.63
C SER A 95 1.26 13.80 -3.98
N TRP A 96 0.60 13.65 -2.83
CA TRP A 96 0.16 14.79 -2.01
C TRP A 96 1.33 15.71 -1.62
N SER A 97 2.50 15.15 -1.30
CA SER A 97 3.69 15.93 -0.93
C SER A 97 4.19 16.83 -2.07
N PHE A 98 4.18 16.37 -3.32
CA PHE A 98 4.54 17.20 -4.48
C PHE A 98 3.59 18.40 -4.62
N TRP A 99 2.28 18.18 -4.53
CA TRP A 99 1.30 19.26 -4.63
C TRP A 99 1.32 20.22 -3.44
N SER A 100 1.73 19.75 -2.25
CA SER A 100 1.95 20.64 -1.10
C SER A 100 3.08 21.66 -1.35
N ARG A 101 4.15 21.25 -2.05
CA ARG A 101 5.25 22.15 -2.44
C ARG A 101 4.82 23.11 -3.56
N MET A 102 3.97 22.65 -4.47
CA MET A 102 3.35 23.52 -5.48
C MET A 102 2.50 24.61 -4.81
N LYS A 103 1.71 24.30 -3.77
CA LYS A 103 0.94 25.31 -3.00
C LYS A 103 1.83 26.43 -2.44
N SER A 104 3.01 26.12 -1.88
CA SER A 104 3.89 27.15 -1.29
C SER A 104 4.66 27.94 -2.36
N GLY A 105 5.14 27.28 -3.42
CA GLY A 105 5.92 27.92 -4.48
C GLY A 105 5.10 28.66 -5.53
N ALA A 106 3.94 28.14 -5.91
CA ALA A 106 3.09 28.72 -6.96
C ALA A 106 2.31 29.95 -6.48
N GLY A 107 1.92 30.02 -5.20
CA GLY A 107 1.28 31.21 -4.63
C GLY A 107 2.18 32.44 -4.68
N ILE A 108 3.47 32.27 -4.36
CA ILE A 108 4.48 33.32 -4.47
C ILE A 108 4.68 33.72 -5.94
N LYS A 109 4.80 32.73 -6.84
CA LYS A 109 4.98 32.98 -8.28
C LYS A 109 3.79 33.69 -8.91
N LEU A 110 2.56 33.27 -8.62
CA LEU A 110 1.34 33.91 -9.11
C LEU A 110 1.20 35.33 -8.58
N ALA A 111 1.52 35.58 -7.31
CA ALA A 111 1.53 36.93 -6.76
C ALA A 111 2.59 37.81 -7.42
N THR A 112 3.80 37.29 -7.66
CA THR A 112 4.86 38.05 -8.36
C THR A 112 4.53 38.33 -9.81
N VAL A 113 3.91 37.38 -10.53
CA VAL A 113 3.53 37.61 -11.93
C VAL A 113 2.30 38.52 -12.03
N GLY A 114 1.31 38.35 -11.15
CA GLY A 114 0.20 39.30 -11.03
C GLY A 114 0.67 40.71 -10.70
N GLY A 115 1.66 40.84 -9.80
CA GLY A 115 2.31 42.12 -9.47
C GLY A 115 3.10 42.72 -10.64
N LEU A 116 3.86 41.91 -11.38
CA LEU A 116 4.59 42.35 -12.58
C LEU A 116 3.65 42.80 -13.69
N VAL A 117 2.56 42.08 -13.94
CA VAL A 117 1.53 42.45 -14.92
C VAL A 117 0.83 43.74 -14.51
N ALA A 118 0.45 43.87 -13.23
CA ALA A 118 -0.18 45.08 -12.72
C ALA A 118 0.76 46.29 -12.82
N ALA A 119 2.05 46.11 -12.52
CA ALA A 119 3.08 47.14 -12.67
C ALA A 119 3.29 47.52 -14.14
N PHE A 120 3.30 46.56 -15.07
CA PHE A 120 3.44 46.83 -16.51
C PHE A 120 2.23 47.58 -17.09
N LEU A 121 1.00 47.23 -16.66
CA LEU A 121 -0.22 47.95 -17.04
C LEU A 121 -0.29 49.35 -16.44
N GLN A 122 0.30 49.57 -15.27
CA GLN A 122 0.45 50.91 -14.69
C GLN A 122 1.53 51.74 -15.41
N ALA A 123 2.59 51.09 -15.90
CA ALA A 123 3.71 51.73 -16.59
C ALA A 123 3.44 52.10 -18.07
N ALA A 124 2.40 51.54 -18.70
CA ALA A 124 2.06 51.83 -20.11
C ALA A 124 0.61 52.35 -20.27
N PRO A 125 0.34 53.64 -19.97
CA PRO A 125 -0.97 54.27 -20.09
C PRO A 125 -1.66 54.23 -21.47
N PRO A 126 -0.97 54.29 -22.63
CA PRO A 126 -1.67 54.35 -23.94
C PRO A 126 -2.28 53.01 -24.37
N LEU A 127 -1.96 51.90 -23.69
CA LEU A 127 -2.58 50.59 -23.90
C LEU A 127 -3.90 50.40 -23.13
N LYS A 128 -4.36 51.44 -22.40
CA LYS A 128 -5.66 51.48 -21.69
C LYS A 128 -6.85 51.61 -22.65
N GLY A 129 -6.97 50.70 -23.61
CA GLY A 129 -8.28 50.39 -24.17
C GLY A 129 -9.06 49.60 -23.11
N ALA A 130 -10.06 50.23 -22.48
CA ALA A 130 -10.79 49.63 -21.37
C ALA A 130 -11.46 48.28 -21.72
N GLU A 131 -11.67 47.99 -23.01
CA GLU A 131 -12.25 46.72 -23.47
C GLU A 131 -11.21 45.63 -23.79
N SER A 132 -9.98 45.97 -24.19
CA SER A 132 -8.96 44.99 -24.57
C SER A 132 -8.28 44.33 -23.35
N ALA A 133 -8.22 45.03 -22.21
CA ALA A 133 -7.60 44.53 -20.98
C ALA A 133 -8.53 43.63 -20.13
N VAL A 134 -9.85 43.76 -20.28
CA VAL A 134 -10.86 43.03 -19.47
C VAL A 134 -10.88 41.54 -19.82
N GLY A 135 -10.73 41.21 -21.11
CA GLY A 135 -10.67 39.82 -21.59
C GLY A 135 -9.56 39.02 -20.90
N PRO A 136 -8.28 39.40 -21.02
CA PRO A 136 -7.18 38.70 -20.36
C PRO A 136 -7.31 38.67 -18.83
N LEU A 137 -7.68 39.79 -18.18
CA LEU A 137 -7.79 39.85 -16.72
C LEU A 137 -8.84 38.88 -16.17
N SER A 138 -9.94 38.63 -16.91
CA SER A 138 -10.95 37.64 -16.49
C SER A 138 -10.38 36.21 -16.45
N TRP A 139 -9.51 35.83 -17.39
CA TRP A 139 -8.83 34.53 -17.37
C TRP A 139 -7.83 34.39 -16.21
N LEU A 140 -7.16 35.50 -15.84
CA LEU A 140 -6.30 35.52 -14.66
C LEU A 140 -7.12 35.31 -13.37
N LEU A 141 -8.29 35.96 -13.25
CA LEU A 141 -9.21 35.80 -12.12
C LEU A 141 -9.77 34.37 -12.04
N ILE A 142 -10.22 33.79 -13.15
CA ILE A 142 -10.68 32.40 -13.22
C ILE A 142 -9.56 31.44 -12.82
N GLY A 143 -8.34 31.66 -13.34
CA GLY A 143 -7.16 30.87 -12.98
C GLY A 143 -6.81 30.95 -11.49
N GLY A 144 -6.91 32.15 -10.89
CA GLY A 144 -6.76 32.36 -9.45
C GLY A 144 -7.84 31.67 -8.63
N GLY A 145 -9.10 31.68 -9.10
CA GLY A 145 -10.22 30.95 -8.49
C GLY A 145 -9.99 29.44 -8.45
N PHE A 146 -9.56 28.84 -9.57
CA PHE A 146 -9.20 27.42 -9.60
C PHE A 146 -8.02 27.08 -8.67
N TYR A 147 -7.02 27.97 -8.58
CA TYR A 147 -5.91 27.79 -7.65
C TYR A 147 -6.38 27.80 -6.19
N LEU A 148 -7.23 28.77 -5.83
CA LEU A 148 -7.77 28.88 -4.47
C LEU A 148 -8.62 27.65 -4.12
N LEU A 149 -9.46 27.19 -5.05
CA LEU A 149 -10.19 25.93 -4.90
C LEU A 149 -9.26 24.73 -4.73
N ALA A 150 -8.15 24.67 -5.48
CA ALA A 150 -7.14 23.61 -5.32
C ALA A 150 -6.52 23.63 -3.91
N VAL A 151 -6.21 24.81 -3.38
CA VAL A 151 -5.69 24.97 -2.03
C VAL A 151 -6.69 24.53 -0.97
N ILE A 152 -7.96 24.96 -1.08
CA ILE A 152 -9.04 24.51 -0.17
C ILE A 152 -9.21 23.00 -0.26
N TRP A 153 -9.20 22.44 -1.47
CA TRP A 153 -9.36 21.01 -1.69
C TRP A 153 -8.22 20.21 -1.06
N PHE A 154 -6.98 20.69 -1.19
CA PHE A 154 -5.83 20.11 -0.50
C PHE A 154 -6.02 20.13 1.02
N GLU A 155 -6.41 21.27 1.59
CA GLU A 155 -6.60 21.43 3.04
C GLU A 155 -7.68 20.50 3.59
N TRP A 156 -8.72 20.21 2.82
CA TRP A 156 -9.86 19.38 3.21
C TRP A 156 -9.65 17.88 2.99
N LYS A 157 -8.98 17.48 1.90
CA LYS A 157 -8.86 16.07 1.50
C LYS A 157 -7.52 15.41 1.80
N CYS A 158 -6.45 16.19 2.01
CA CYS A 158 -5.15 15.64 2.39
C CYS A 158 -5.24 14.91 3.74
N PRO A 159 -4.69 13.68 3.86
CA PRO A 159 -4.67 12.94 5.13
C PRO A 159 -4.04 13.76 6.27
N VAL A 160 -4.64 13.70 7.46
CA VAL A 160 -4.29 14.59 8.58
C VAL A 160 -2.85 14.35 9.07
N LEU A 161 -2.44 13.08 9.18
CA LEU A 161 -1.08 12.72 9.59
C LEU A 161 -0.04 13.27 8.59
N LEU A 162 -0.23 13.04 7.29
CA LEU A 162 0.61 13.60 6.23
C LEU A 162 0.63 15.12 6.21
N LYS A 163 -0.53 15.77 6.40
CA LYS A 163 -0.62 17.22 6.45
C LYS A 163 0.23 17.79 7.61
N ARG A 164 0.25 17.11 8.75
CA ARG A 164 1.05 17.51 9.92
C ARG A 164 2.54 17.30 9.70
N THR A 165 2.94 16.19 9.09
CA THR A 165 4.36 15.95 8.78
C THR A 165 4.88 16.92 7.73
N LEU A 166 4.06 17.33 6.77
CA LEU A 166 4.39 18.36 5.77
C LEU A 166 4.45 19.78 6.36
N ALA A 167 3.75 20.06 7.45
CA ALA A 167 3.76 21.38 8.10
C ALA A 167 5.06 21.69 8.87
N GLY A 168 5.94 20.69 9.04
CA GLY A 168 7.38 20.90 9.29
C GLY A 168 7.75 21.75 10.51
N LYS A 169 7.05 21.60 11.63
CA LYS A 169 7.53 22.19 12.89
C LYS A 169 8.31 21.15 13.67
N ASP A 170 9.63 21.30 13.70
CA ASP A 170 10.56 20.53 14.55
C ASP A 170 10.56 21.03 16.02
N GLU A 171 9.49 21.71 16.44
CA GLU A 171 9.33 22.21 17.80
C GLU A 171 9.02 21.07 18.78
N TYR A 172 9.27 21.32 20.07
CA TYR A 172 8.83 20.45 21.16
C TYR A 172 7.31 20.22 21.06
N LEU A 173 6.93 18.97 20.84
CA LEU A 173 5.53 18.54 20.70
C LEU A 173 4.87 18.46 22.08
N GLY A 174 5.64 18.06 23.09
CA GLY A 174 5.13 17.77 24.42
C GLY A 174 4.30 16.49 24.50
N VAL A 175 3.90 16.13 25.72
CA VAL A 175 3.25 14.83 26.01
C VAL A 175 1.92 14.68 25.26
N GLU A 176 1.10 15.72 25.21
CA GLU A 176 -0.22 15.68 24.58
C GLU A 176 -0.14 15.52 23.06
N ALA A 177 0.77 16.25 22.40
CA ALA A 177 0.93 16.10 20.95
C ALA A 177 1.54 14.75 20.57
N ARG A 178 2.40 14.15 21.41
CA ARG A 178 2.85 12.77 21.20
C ARG A 178 1.71 11.75 21.29
N ARG A 179 0.82 11.89 22.27
CA ARG A 179 -0.39 11.05 22.38
C ARG A 179 -1.30 11.24 21.17
N TRP A 180 -1.43 12.47 20.70
CA TRP A 180 -2.22 12.77 19.51
C TRP A 180 -1.62 12.15 18.24
N LEU A 181 -0.30 12.20 18.07
CA LEU A 181 0.40 11.55 16.97
C LEU A 181 0.27 10.01 17.04
N LEU A 182 0.38 9.43 18.23
CA LEU A 182 0.13 8.00 18.44
C LEU A 182 -1.29 7.62 18.00
N ALA A 183 -2.30 8.38 18.41
CA ALA A 183 -3.69 8.14 18.01
C ALA A 183 -3.91 8.24 16.49
N LEU A 184 -3.21 9.14 15.80
CA LEU A 184 -3.25 9.23 14.34
C LEU A 184 -2.59 8.02 13.66
N VAL A 185 -1.50 7.51 14.21
CA VAL A 185 -0.85 6.29 13.70
C VAL A 185 -1.72 5.07 13.96
N GLU A 186 -2.34 4.98 15.14
CA GLU A 186 -3.32 3.93 15.44
C GLU A 186 -4.52 3.97 14.48
N ASP A 187 -5.03 5.15 14.12
CA ASP A 187 -6.12 5.25 13.13
C ASP A 187 -5.70 4.74 11.74
N GLU A 188 -4.44 4.92 11.35
CA GLU A 188 -3.93 4.33 10.11
C GLU A 188 -3.77 2.81 10.21
N LEU A 189 -3.23 2.30 11.31
CA LEU A 189 -3.13 0.86 11.54
C LEU A 189 -4.51 0.18 11.60
N ARG A 190 -5.52 0.85 12.15
CA ARG A 190 -6.91 0.39 12.15
C ARG A 190 -7.44 0.10 10.75
N ARG A 191 -6.99 0.82 9.72
CA ARG A 191 -7.41 0.57 8.32
C ARG A 191 -6.74 -0.67 7.72
N TRP A 192 -5.62 -1.08 8.29
CA TRP A 192 -4.82 -2.22 7.83
C TRP A 192 -5.14 -3.51 8.57
N TRP A 193 -5.82 -3.40 9.70
CA TRP A 193 -6.45 -4.53 10.38
C TRP A 193 -7.52 -5.14 9.49
N SER A 194 -7.57 -6.47 9.43
CA SER A 194 -8.55 -7.19 8.62
C SER A 194 -9.16 -8.34 9.39
N VAL A 195 -10.29 -8.82 8.87
CA VAL A 195 -10.92 -10.06 9.29
C VAL A 195 -10.82 -11.05 8.15
N LYS A 196 -10.36 -12.25 8.46
CA LYS A 196 -10.20 -13.34 7.50
C LYS A 196 -11.05 -14.53 7.95
N PRO A 197 -12.08 -14.93 7.18
CA PRO A 197 -12.84 -16.13 7.51
C PRO A 197 -11.94 -17.37 7.45
N TYR A 198 -12.16 -18.30 8.37
CA TYR A 198 -11.50 -19.60 8.35
C TYR A 198 -12.24 -20.53 7.39
N GLU A 199 -11.53 -21.09 6.42
CA GLU A 199 -12.11 -22.03 5.48
C GLU A 199 -12.03 -23.44 6.06
N LEU A 200 -13.18 -24.04 6.37
CA LEU A 200 -13.22 -25.45 6.74
C LEU A 200 -12.85 -26.32 5.53
N ASP A 201 -11.75 -27.06 5.64
CA ASP A 201 -11.43 -28.15 4.72
C ASP A 201 -12.52 -29.22 4.83
N THR A 202 -13.42 -29.31 3.83
CA THR A 202 -14.50 -30.31 3.76
C THR A 202 -14.02 -31.70 3.35
N GLY A 203 -12.70 -31.92 3.28
CA GLY A 203 -12.09 -33.22 2.99
C GLY A 203 -12.35 -34.26 4.09
N ILE A 204 -11.88 -35.50 3.87
CA ILE A 204 -12.04 -36.62 4.82
C ILE A 204 -11.19 -36.34 6.07
N ILE A 205 -11.73 -35.55 6.99
CA ILE A 205 -11.14 -35.30 8.30
C ILE A 205 -11.35 -36.59 9.11
N LYS A 206 -10.25 -37.24 9.52
CA LYS A 206 -10.31 -38.40 10.41
C LYS A 206 -10.92 -37.99 11.76
N PRO A 207 -11.84 -38.78 12.34
CA PRO A 207 -12.55 -38.41 13.58
C PRO A 207 -11.62 -38.21 14.78
N GLU A 208 -10.44 -38.84 14.77
CA GLU A 208 -9.42 -38.72 15.84
C GLU A 208 -8.49 -37.50 15.68
N SER A 209 -8.62 -36.72 14.60
CA SER A 209 -7.73 -35.57 14.36
C SER A 209 -8.18 -34.33 15.14
N SER A 210 -7.22 -33.51 15.58
CA SER A 210 -7.49 -32.18 16.18
C SER A 210 -8.34 -31.29 15.26
N LYS A 211 -8.20 -31.46 13.94
CA LYS A 211 -9.03 -30.79 12.93
C LYS A 211 -10.50 -31.18 13.02
N HIS A 212 -10.83 -32.42 13.44
CA HIS A 212 -12.21 -32.87 13.61
C HIS A 212 -12.86 -32.22 14.83
N GLN A 213 -12.14 -32.14 15.94
CA GLN A 213 -12.62 -31.49 17.16
C GLN A 213 -12.89 -30.00 16.91
N LEU A 214 -11.96 -29.32 16.24
CA LEU A 214 -12.15 -27.92 15.82
C LEU A 214 -13.37 -27.77 14.89
N ALA A 215 -13.52 -28.65 13.90
CA ALA A 215 -14.66 -28.61 12.98
C ALA A 215 -16.00 -28.81 13.70
N LEU A 216 -16.06 -29.74 14.67
CA LEU A 216 -17.25 -29.97 15.51
C LEU A 216 -17.59 -28.76 16.37
N GLU A 217 -16.57 -28.11 16.95
CA GLU A 217 -16.78 -26.91 17.77
C GLU A 217 -17.32 -25.74 16.93
N ILE A 218 -16.77 -25.54 15.74
CA ILE A 218 -17.26 -24.54 14.78
C ILE A 218 -18.71 -24.84 14.37
N THR A 219 -19.01 -26.09 13.99
CA THR A 219 -20.39 -26.46 13.58
C THR A 219 -21.39 -26.33 14.72
N ARG A 220 -20.99 -26.55 15.98
CA ARG A 220 -21.87 -26.38 17.15
C ARG A 220 -22.23 -24.93 17.43
N ARG A 221 -21.29 -23.99 17.24
CA ARG A 221 -21.55 -22.56 17.45
C ARG A 221 -22.41 -21.95 16.34
N GLY A 222 -22.34 -22.48 15.11
CA GLY A 222 -23.21 -22.07 14.00
C GLY A 222 -22.89 -20.71 13.39
N ASP A 223 -21.82 -20.06 13.84
CA ASP A 223 -21.32 -18.79 13.31
C ASP A 223 -20.10 -18.99 12.40
N ILE A 224 -19.77 -17.96 11.60
CA ILE A 224 -18.61 -17.99 10.70
C ILE A 224 -17.33 -17.85 11.53
N PRO A 225 -16.45 -18.86 11.57
CA PRO A 225 -15.15 -18.75 12.23
C PRO A 225 -14.25 -17.79 11.44
N ALA A 226 -13.49 -16.95 12.13
CA ALA A 226 -12.63 -15.96 11.51
C ALA A 226 -11.43 -15.60 12.40
N TYR A 227 -10.35 -15.21 11.77
CA TYR A 227 -9.20 -14.56 12.40
C TYR A 227 -9.34 -13.05 12.31
N GLY A 228 -9.01 -12.33 13.38
CA GLY A 228 -8.82 -10.88 13.39
C GLY A 228 -7.36 -10.51 13.60
N GLY A 229 -6.81 -9.57 12.83
CA GLY A 229 -5.43 -9.12 13.00
C GLY A 229 -4.86 -8.44 11.75
N PHE A 230 -3.53 -8.36 11.69
CA PHE A 230 -2.81 -7.87 10.51
C PHE A 230 -2.51 -9.01 9.54
N GLY A 231 -2.90 -8.84 8.29
CA GLY A 231 -2.54 -9.77 7.21
C GLY A 231 -1.06 -9.71 6.84
N GLU A 232 -0.64 -10.57 5.91
CA GLU A 232 0.75 -10.62 5.42
C GLU A 232 1.25 -9.27 4.92
N PHE A 233 0.40 -8.58 4.15
CA PHE A 233 0.71 -7.25 3.64
C PHE A 233 0.89 -6.23 4.75
N ALA A 234 -0.03 -6.23 5.70
CA ALA A 234 0.04 -5.28 6.78
C ALA A 234 1.23 -5.52 7.70
N SER A 235 1.47 -6.78 8.05
CA SER A 235 2.60 -7.17 8.88
C SER A 235 3.95 -6.83 8.22
N ALA A 236 4.15 -7.20 6.96
CA ALA A 236 5.38 -6.89 6.23
C ALA A 236 5.66 -5.38 6.17
N ARG A 237 4.62 -4.56 6.00
CA ARG A 237 4.77 -3.11 5.99
C ARG A 237 5.13 -2.54 7.35
N ILE A 238 4.50 -3.03 8.41
CA ILE A 238 4.82 -2.64 9.78
C ILE A 238 6.29 -2.98 10.09
N GLU A 239 6.76 -4.17 9.70
CA GLU A 239 8.17 -4.54 9.85
C GLU A 239 9.11 -3.63 9.06
N TYR A 240 8.74 -3.27 7.83
CA TYR A 240 9.52 -2.34 7.02
C TYR A 240 9.59 -0.94 7.67
N ALA A 241 8.49 -0.42 8.21
CA ALA A 241 8.51 0.84 8.94
C ALA A 241 9.39 0.80 10.18
N LEU A 242 9.38 -0.32 10.91
CA LEU A 242 10.24 -0.51 12.08
C LEU A 242 11.71 -0.59 11.67
N TYR A 243 12.01 -1.26 10.57
CA TYR A 243 13.36 -1.34 10.03
C TYR A 243 13.86 0.02 9.53
N GLU A 244 13.05 0.78 8.79
CA GLU A 244 13.38 2.15 8.36
C GLU A 244 13.56 3.07 9.56
N TYR A 245 12.71 2.93 10.59
CA TYR A 245 12.87 3.65 11.85
C TYR A 245 14.21 3.32 12.50
N ALA A 246 14.56 2.04 12.64
CA ALA A 246 15.83 1.59 13.22
C ALA A 246 17.04 2.22 12.51
N GLN A 247 17.00 2.30 11.18
CA GLN A 247 18.04 2.94 10.39
C GLN A 247 18.12 4.46 10.64
N LEU A 248 16.99 5.15 10.67
CA LEU A 248 16.94 6.61 10.82
C LEU A 248 17.29 7.08 12.24
N THR A 249 16.94 6.31 13.27
CA THR A 249 17.23 6.63 14.67
C THR A 249 18.49 5.98 15.20
N SER A 250 19.14 5.09 14.41
CA SER A 250 20.24 4.24 14.86
C SER A 250 19.89 3.39 16.10
N THR A 251 18.60 3.12 16.32
CA THR A 251 18.15 2.24 17.41
C THR A 251 18.12 0.81 16.94
N THR A 252 18.75 -0.10 17.67
CA THR A 252 18.69 -1.53 17.34
C THR A 252 17.32 -2.08 17.70
N ILE A 253 16.69 -2.76 16.75
CA ILE A 253 15.44 -3.50 16.96
C ILE A 253 15.73 -4.98 16.76
N TRP A 254 15.38 -5.76 17.76
CA TRP A 254 15.49 -7.21 17.76
C TRP A 254 14.14 -7.83 17.38
N ARG A 255 14.17 -8.95 16.68
CA ARG A 255 13.04 -9.84 16.48
C ARG A 255 13.21 -11.04 17.41
N GLU A 256 12.13 -11.40 18.09
CA GLU A 256 12.03 -12.68 18.77
C GLU A 256 10.99 -13.54 18.05
N ASP A 257 11.45 -14.66 17.52
CA ASP A 257 10.61 -15.65 16.85
C ASP A 257 10.09 -16.67 17.88
N SER A 258 10.13 -17.96 17.56
CA SER A 258 9.41 -19.02 18.29
C SER A 258 10.06 -19.46 19.60
N LYS A 259 11.32 -19.07 19.87
CA LYS A 259 12.03 -19.48 21.09
C LYS A 259 12.32 -18.28 21.99
N PRO A 260 12.03 -18.41 23.30
CA PRO A 260 12.25 -17.32 24.23
C PRO A 260 13.76 -17.03 24.35
N ASN A 261 14.11 -15.75 24.38
CA ASN A 261 15.48 -15.24 24.51
C ASN A 261 16.43 -15.55 23.33
N GLU A 262 15.92 -16.04 22.20
CA GLU A 262 16.68 -16.09 20.95
C GLU A 262 16.32 -14.85 20.11
N PHE A 263 17.16 -13.82 20.19
CA PHE A 263 16.98 -12.58 19.44
C PHE A 263 17.81 -12.56 18.16
N GLN A 264 17.18 -12.11 17.08
CA GLN A 264 17.83 -11.82 15.80
C GLN A 264 17.64 -10.35 15.48
N GLU A 265 18.60 -9.72 14.81
CA GLU A 265 18.40 -8.33 14.37
C GLU A 265 17.21 -8.28 13.40
N LEU A 266 16.35 -7.26 13.55
CA LEU A 266 15.15 -7.13 12.73
C LEU A 266 15.55 -6.96 11.26
N MET A 267 15.24 -7.96 10.46
CA MET A 267 15.27 -7.87 9.00
C MET A 267 13.84 -8.04 8.46
N PRO A 268 13.35 -7.13 7.60
CA PRO A 268 12.01 -7.25 7.03
C PRO A 268 11.89 -8.55 6.26
N GLY A 269 10.89 -9.37 6.61
CA GLY A 269 10.72 -10.70 6.03
C GLY A 269 9.34 -10.85 5.40
N HIS A 270 9.29 -11.36 4.17
CA HIS A 270 8.01 -11.80 3.60
C HIS A 270 7.77 -13.26 3.96
N ARG A 271 6.61 -13.55 4.56
CA ARG A 271 6.13 -14.92 4.73
C ARG A 271 4.94 -15.11 3.80
N ILE A 272 5.07 -16.03 2.85
CA ILE A 272 3.94 -16.52 2.06
C ILE A 272 3.18 -17.46 2.98
N CYS A 273 1.97 -17.09 3.39
CA CYS A 273 1.22 -17.91 4.33
C CYS A 273 0.15 -18.74 3.58
N PRO A 274 -0.05 -20.01 3.98
CA PRO A 274 -1.13 -20.82 3.43
C PRO A 274 -2.52 -20.24 3.76
N LEU A 275 -3.53 -20.73 3.04
CA LEU A 275 -4.91 -20.22 3.04
C LEU A 275 -5.51 -20.03 4.44
N ASN A 276 -5.26 -20.93 5.38
CA ASN A 276 -5.81 -20.89 6.75
C ASN A 276 -4.84 -20.36 7.82
N THR A 277 -3.79 -19.65 7.42
CA THR A 277 -2.85 -19.06 8.39
C THR A 277 -3.54 -17.95 9.18
N PRO A 278 -3.39 -17.94 10.52
CA PRO A 278 -3.92 -16.88 11.36
C PRO A 278 -3.35 -15.51 10.98
N LEU A 279 -4.18 -14.47 11.17
CA LEU A 279 -3.71 -13.09 11.11
C LEU A 279 -2.84 -12.80 12.33
N ARG A 280 -1.95 -11.80 12.26
CA ARG A 280 -0.93 -11.59 13.29
C ARG A 280 -1.14 -10.31 14.08
N ASN A 281 -0.69 -10.34 15.33
CA ASN A 281 -0.66 -9.21 16.24
C ASN A 281 0.79 -8.87 16.54
N ILE A 282 1.11 -7.58 16.58
CA ILE A 282 2.47 -7.12 16.91
C ILE A 282 2.53 -6.72 18.38
N HIS A 283 3.61 -7.11 19.03
CA HIS A 283 3.95 -6.69 20.37
C HIS A 283 5.38 -6.14 20.36
N LEU A 284 5.51 -4.86 20.68
CA LEU A 284 6.79 -4.19 20.83
C LEU A 284 7.12 -4.09 22.32
N SER A 285 8.25 -4.63 22.75
CA SER A 285 8.75 -4.50 24.12
C SER A 285 10.10 -3.80 24.16
N VAL A 286 10.48 -3.36 25.36
CA VAL A 286 11.82 -2.83 25.63
C VAL A 286 12.61 -3.93 26.33
N MET A 287 13.83 -4.17 25.86
CA MET A 287 14.71 -5.20 26.38
C MET A 287 15.15 -4.84 27.80
N ASN A 288 14.88 -5.74 28.73
CA ASN A 288 15.25 -5.57 30.15
C ASN A 288 16.64 -6.14 30.43
N GLY A 289 17.31 -5.66 31.49
CA GLY A 289 18.65 -6.15 31.86
C GLY A 289 18.76 -7.66 32.13
N SER A 290 17.66 -8.33 32.49
CA SER A 290 17.61 -9.80 32.60
C SER A 290 17.64 -10.50 31.23
N GLU A 291 16.90 -9.98 30.25
CA GLU A 291 16.83 -10.54 28.90
C GLU A 291 18.19 -10.39 28.20
N VAL A 292 18.86 -9.25 28.39
CA VAL A 292 20.23 -9.01 27.88
C VAL A 292 21.20 -10.06 28.42
N LYS A 293 21.12 -10.38 29.71
CA LYS A 293 21.99 -11.40 30.34
C LYS A 293 21.71 -12.80 29.80
N MET A 294 20.44 -13.15 29.56
CA MET A 294 20.07 -14.48 29.06
C MET A 294 20.42 -14.66 27.59
N ALA A 295 20.10 -13.67 26.76
CA ALA A 295 20.33 -13.75 25.32
C ALA A 295 21.78 -13.48 24.90
N LYS A 296 22.57 -12.80 25.74
CA LYS A 296 23.96 -12.39 25.46
C LYS A 296 24.11 -11.48 24.24
N VAL A 297 23.02 -10.84 23.82
CA VAL A 297 22.93 -9.96 22.65
C VAL A 297 22.12 -8.72 23.05
N GLY A 298 22.37 -7.58 22.40
CA GLY A 298 21.64 -6.34 22.64
C GLY A 298 22.05 -5.57 23.90
N LYS A 299 21.37 -4.46 24.14
CA LYS A 299 21.53 -3.59 25.31
C LYS A 299 20.18 -3.32 25.97
N GLU A 300 20.23 -2.98 27.26
CA GLU A 300 19.03 -2.55 27.98
C GLU A 300 18.48 -1.27 27.33
N GLY A 301 17.18 -1.28 27.04
CA GLY A 301 16.54 -0.19 26.30
C GLY A 301 16.35 -0.45 24.80
N ASP A 302 16.98 -1.47 24.23
CA ASP A 302 16.72 -1.86 22.84
C ASP A 302 15.27 -2.32 22.66
N LEU A 303 14.73 -2.18 21.44
CA LEU A 303 13.37 -2.61 21.15
C LEU A 303 13.34 -4.07 20.71
N VAL A 304 12.32 -4.80 21.12
CA VAL A 304 12.07 -6.19 20.73
C VAL A 304 10.70 -6.28 20.08
N VAL A 305 10.64 -6.81 18.87
CA VAL A 305 9.41 -7.07 18.12
C VAL A 305 9.07 -8.54 18.23
N ARG A 306 7.85 -8.82 18.70
CA ARG A 306 7.23 -10.14 18.73
C ARG A 306 5.98 -10.12 17.87
N TRP A 307 5.77 -11.20 17.14
CA TRP A 307 4.55 -11.41 16.39
C TRP A 307 3.81 -12.62 16.90
N PHE A 308 2.56 -12.43 17.29
CA PHE A 308 1.68 -13.49 17.77
C PHE A 308 0.64 -13.83 16.72
N ASP A 309 0.36 -15.13 16.59
CA ASP A 309 -0.72 -15.60 15.75
C ASP A 309 -2.06 -15.35 16.46
N GLY A 310 -3.01 -14.77 15.73
CA GLY A 310 -4.33 -14.42 16.22
C GLY A 310 -5.17 -15.65 16.55
N SER A 311 -5.98 -15.54 17.59
CA SER A 311 -6.96 -16.56 17.96
C SER A 311 -8.01 -16.75 16.86
N LEU A 312 -8.48 -17.99 16.74
CA LEU A 312 -9.67 -18.29 15.96
C LEU A 312 -10.90 -17.91 16.79
N ASP A 313 -11.61 -16.87 16.35
CA ASP A 313 -12.82 -16.38 16.99
C ASP A 313 -14.00 -16.45 16.00
N PHE A 314 -15.19 -16.01 16.42
CA PHE A 314 -16.36 -15.97 15.55
C PHE A 314 -16.63 -14.56 15.07
N HIS A 315 -17.12 -14.42 13.83
CA HIS A 315 -17.31 -13.10 13.22
C HIS A 315 -18.24 -12.18 14.03
N SER A 316 -19.19 -12.75 14.77
CA SER A 316 -20.08 -12.06 15.69
C SER A 316 -19.38 -11.47 16.92
N GLU A 317 -18.25 -12.06 17.33
CA GLU A 317 -17.46 -11.65 18.51
C GLU A 317 -16.33 -10.67 18.12
N LEU A 318 -15.93 -10.64 16.85
CA LEU A 318 -14.84 -9.78 16.37
C LEU A 318 -15.25 -8.31 16.27
N PRO A 319 -14.38 -7.37 16.67
CA PRO A 319 -14.67 -5.95 16.58
C PRO A 319 -14.74 -5.49 15.12
N THR A 320 -15.65 -4.57 14.82
CA THR A 320 -15.61 -3.83 13.56
C THR A 320 -14.58 -2.70 13.63
N HIS A 321 -14.12 -2.19 12.48
CA HIS A 321 -13.17 -1.07 12.45
C HIS A 321 -13.56 0.12 13.35
N ARG A 322 -14.86 0.38 13.55
CA ARG A 322 -15.34 1.47 14.40
C ARG A 322 -15.11 1.25 15.90
N ASN A 323 -15.14 -0.01 16.34
CA ASN A 323 -15.01 -0.39 17.75
C ASN A 323 -13.64 -1.06 18.04
N LEU A 324 -12.75 -1.12 17.05
CA LEU A 324 -11.44 -1.74 17.17
C LEU A 324 -10.53 -0.90 18.08
N MET A 325 -10.08 -1.51 19.17
CA MET A 325 -8.96 -1.03 19.99
C MET A 325 -7.64 -1.54 19.42
N VAL A 326 -6.93 -0.68 18.68
CA VAL A 326 -5.69 -1.04 17.99
C VAL A 326 -4.58 -1.45 18.96
N SER A 327 -4.55 -0.88 20.16
CA SER A 327 -3.60 -1.22 21.21
C SER A 327 -3.60 -2.70 21.61
N ALA A 328 -4.73 -3.40 21.45
CA ALA A 328 -4.83 -4.84 21.72
C ALA A 328 -4.15 -5.70 20.63
N TYR A 329 -3.99 -5.16 19.42
CA TYR A 329 -3.39 -5.86 18.27
C TYR A 329 -1.98 -5.36 17.93
N ALA A 330 -1.63 -4.15 18.39
CA ALA A 330 -0.34 -3.49 18.19
C ALA A 330 0.20 -2.95 19.51
N GLU A 331 0.40 -3.86 20.47
CA GLU A 331 0.82 -3.53 21.81
C GLU A 331 2.25 -2.95 21.81
N GLY A 332 2.49 -1.97 22.68
CA GLY A 332 3.82 -1.42 22.90
C GLY A 332 4.29 -0.37 21.87
N LEU A 333 3.47 -0.02 20.87
CA LEU A 333 3.76 1.11 19.96
C LEU A 333 4.12 2.40 20.70
N ILE A 334 3.58 2.60 21.90
CA ILE A 334 3.88 3.74 22.77
C ILE A 334 5.38 3.93 23.03
N TYR A 335 6.19 2.86 22.96
CA TYR A 335 7.64 2.96 23.15
C TYR A 335 8.32 3.79 22.05
N LEU A 336 7.77 3.81 20.83
CA LEU A 336 8.24 4.66 19.73
C LEU A 336 7.89 6.15 19.95
N PHE A 337 6.96 6.44 20.85
CA PHE A 337 6.48 7.79 21.17
C PHE A 337 6.97 8.30 22.53
N ARG A 338 8.02 7.70 23.09
CA ARG A 338 8.63 8.17 24.35
C ARG A 338 9.37 9.49 24.20
N THR A 339 9.98 9.74 23.05
CA THR A 339 10.71 10.97 22.75
C THR A 339 10.07 11.69 21.56
N ASP A 340 10.21 13.01 21.51
CA ASP A 340 9.61 13.82 20.44
C ASP A 340 10.27 13.52 19.10
N ALA A 341 11.60 13.33 19.11
CA ALA A 341 12.36 12.95 17.92
C ALA A 341 11.92 11.58 17.37
N SER A 342 11.79 10.56 18.23
CA SER A 342 11.32 9.23 17.80
C SER A 342 9.89 9.26 17.27
N ALA A 343 9.00 9.98 17.96
CA ALA A 343 7.61 10.16 17.54
C ALA A 343 7.53 10.82 16.15
N LEU A 344 8.29 11.90 15.93
CA LEU A 344 8.34 12.58 14.64
C LEU A 344 8.91 11.68 13.54
N THR A 345 9.98 10.94 13.79
CA THR A 345 10.56 10.03 12.80
C THR A 345 9.59 8.93 12.41
N PHE A 346 9.00 8.24 13.39
CA PHE A 346 8.07 7.15 13.10
C PHE A 346 6.79 7.66 12.41
N THR A 347 6.23 8.78 12.85
CA THR A 347 5.05 9.37 12.21
C THR A 347 5.33 9.84 10.79
N ARG A 348 6.56 10.33 10.50
CA ARG A 348 6.98 10.65 9.13
C ARG A 348 7.00 9.42 8.25
N ILE A 349 7.53 8.29 8.72
CA ILE A 349 7.54 7.02 7.97
C ILE A 349 6.11 6.59 7.64
N ILE A 350 5.22 6.53 8.64
CA ILE A 350 3.81 6.14 8.44
C ILE A 350 3.09 7.15 7.53
N ALA A 351 3.35 8.44 7.66
CA ALA A 351 2.78 9.47 6.80
C ALA A 351 3.20 9.30 5.33
N GLN A 352 4.39 8.77 5.04
CA GLN A 352 4.80 8.53 3.66
C GLN A 352 3.84 7.55 2.95
N TRP A 353 3.25 6.60 3.69
CA TRP A 353 2.28 5.64 3.14
C TRP A 353 1.01 6.33 2.64
N GLN A 354 0.67 7.50 3.19
CA GLN A 354 -0.53 8.26 2.81
C GLN A 354 -0.34 9.12 1.55
N ASN A 355 0.88 9.26 1.04
CA ASN A 355 1.18 10.14 -0.11
C ASN A 355 0.38 9.81 -1.37
N THR A 356 -0.07 8.56 -1.49
CA THR A 356 -0.73 8.00 -2.67
C THR A 356 -2.15 7.52 -2.40
N MET A 357 -2.66 7.72 -1.18
CA MET A 357 -4.04 7.38 -0.85
C MET A 357 -5.03 8.34 -1.53
N ARG A 358 -6.29 7.90 -1.65
CA ARG A 358 -7.42 8.70 -2.18
C ARG A 358 -7.17 9.19 -3.62
N PRO A 359 -6.99 8.29 -4.59
CA PRO A 359 -6.65 8.63 -5.97
C PRO A 359 -7.64 9.62 -6.60
N LEU A 360 -8.94 9.45 -6.36
CA LEU A 360 -9.96 10.38 -6.87
C LEU A 360 -9.77 11.81 -6.33
N SER A 361 -9.45 11.96 -5.04
CA SER A 361 -9.22 13.28 -4.45
C SER A 361 -7.96 13.93 -5.01
N ARG A 362 -6.90 13.14 -5.25
CA ARG A 362 -5.68 13.59 -5.92
C ARG A 362 -5.96 14.01 -7.37
N PHE A 363 -6.80 13.27 -8.09
CA PHE A 363 -7.15 13.58 -9.48
C PHE A 363 -7.86 14.93 -9.61
N VAL A 364 -8.83 15.19 -8.71
CA VAL A 364 -9.50 16.50 -8.65
C VAL A 364 -8.49 17.61 -8.37
N LEU A 365 -7.58 17.42 -7.40
CA LEU A 365 -6.54 18.40 -7.09
C LEU A 365 -5.66 18.71 -8.31
N ILE A 366 -5.15 17.66 -8.98
CA ILE A 366 -4.33 17.77 -10.18
C ILE A 366 -5.09 18.53 -11.27
N SER A 367 -6.36 18.20 -11.48
CA SER A 367 -7.20 18.83 -12.49
C SER A 367 -7.42 20.32 -12.22
N LEU A 368 -7.62 20.71 -10.95
CA LEU A 368 -7.74 22.12 -10.56
C LEU A 368 -6.44 22.90 -10.80
N PHE A 369 -5.28 22.31 -10.48
CA PHE A 369 -3.99 22.94 -10.79
C PHE A 369 -3.74 23.05 -12.29
N LEU A 370 -4.09 22.03 -13.07
CA LEU A 370 -3.98 22.06 -14.53
C LEU A 370 -4.91 23.09 -15.16
N ALA A 371 -6.16 23.20 -14.69
CA ALA A 371 -7.09 24.23 -15.14
C ALA A 371 -6.58 25.64 -14.82
N SER A 372 -6.08 25.86 -13.60
CA SER A 372 -5.45 27.11 -13.20
C SER A 372 -4.26 27.47 -14.10
N GLY A 373 -3.35 26.52 -14.32
CA GLY A 373 -2.21 26.70 -15.22
C GLY A 373 -2.62 26.96 -16.67
N GLY A 374 -3.64 26.26 -17.16
CA GLY A 374 -4.20 26.47 -18.50
C GLY A 374 -4.79 27.87 -18.68
N CYS A 375 -5.58 28.35 -17.71
CA CYS A 375 -6.10 29.71 -17.71
C CYS A 375 -4.98 30.75 -17.68
N PHE A 376 -3.91 30.50 -16.91
CA PHE A 376 -2.76 31.38 -16.84
C PHE A 376 -1.97 31.44 -18.17
N VAL A 377 -1.70 30.29 -18.81
CA VAL A 377 -1.06 30.25 -20.13
C VAL A 377 -1.90 30.98 -21.17
N TRP A 378 -3.21 30.79 -21.14
CA TRP A 378 -4.14 31.48 -22.02
C TRP A 378 -4.13 33.00 -21.80
N PHE A 379 -4.09 33.43 -20.55
CA PHE A 379 -3.90 34.83 -20.18
C PHE A 379 -2.60 35.41 -20.79
N VAL A 380 -1.47 34.72 -20.64
CA VAL A 380 -0.18 35.17 -21.20
C VAL A 380 -0.25 35.25 -22.73
N PHE A 381 -0.87 34.26 -23.39
CA PHE A 381 -1.07 34.27 -24.84
C PHE A 381 -1.90 35.47 -25.30
N LEU A 382 -3.02 35.76 -24.63
CA LEU A 382 -3.85 36.93 -24.94
C LEU A 382 -3.10 38.24 -24.72
N GLN A 383 -2.33 38.35 -23.64
CA GLN A 383 -1.49 39.53 -23.37
C GLN A 383 -0.43 39.72 -24.47
N LEU A 384 0.28 38.66 -24.87
CA LEU A 384 1.25 38.72 -25.97
C LEU A 384 0.58 39.14 -27.29
N LYS A 385 -0.62 38.62 -27.58
CA LYS A 385 -1.37 38.99 -28.79
C LYS A 385 -1.77 40.47 -28.79
N ILE A 386 -2.06 41.06 -27.64
CA ILE A 386 -2.40 42.49 -27.52
C ILE A 386 -1.14 43.37 -27.61
N LEU A 387 -0.02 42.91 -27.06
CA LEU A 387 1.22 43.68 -26.98
C LEU A 387 2.06 43.64 -28.27
N LEU A 388 2.12 42.51 -28.98
CA LEU A 388 2.94 42.37 -30.20
C LEU A 388 2.62 43.43 -31.27
N PRO A 389 1.34 43.74 -31.58
CA PRO A 389 0.98 44.74 -32.57
C PRO A 389 1.33 46.19 -32.17
N GLY A 390 1.63 46.45 -30.90
CA GLY A 390 2.03 47.79 -30.42
C GLY A 390 3.54 47.97 -30.28
N LEU A 391 4.32 46.90 -30.49
CA LEU A 391 5.79 46.88 -30.43
C LEU A 391 6.44 46.80 -31.82
N LEU A 392 5.67 46.41 -32.85
CA LEU A 392 5.99 46.52 -34.28
C LEU A 392 5.39 47.82 -34.83
#